data_AF-A0A6A4W0D4-F1
#
_entry.id   AF-A0A6A4W0D4-F1
#
_cell.length_a   1.000
_cell.length_b   1.000
_cell.length_c   1.000
_cell.angle_alpha   90.00
_cell.angle_beta   90.00
_cell.angle_gamma   90.00
#
_symmetry.space_group_name_H-M   'P 1'
#
loop_
_entity.id
_entity.type
_entity.pdbx_description
1 polymer ?
#
loop_
_entity_poly.entity_id
_entity_poly.type
_entity_poly.pdbx_seq_one_letter_code
_entity_poly.pdbx_strand_id
1 'polypeptide(L)'
;MKEPQVNFHDPNLNIAMPVFSIHGNHDDISGLGDTAALELLSVAGLINYFGRCTDLREVQLSPVLLQKGRTRLALYGLGNIRDERLHRIFTGGKPTSATLKSIFAASQMPIQNTDYQRIASSSV
;
A
#
# COMPACT_ATOMS: atom_id res chain seq x y z
N MET A 1 -11.95 10.27 -13.61
CA MET A 1 -10.84 9.48 -13.03
C MET A 1 -10.79 8.16 -13.79
N LYS A 2 -9.64 7.81 -14.36
CA LYS A 2 -9.43 6.53 -15.03
C LYS A 2 -9.28 5.48 -13.91
N GLU A 3 -10.06 4.41 -13.93
CA GLU A 3 -9.84 3.32 -12.97
C GLU A 3 -8.39 2.83 -13.09
N PRO A 4 -7.71 2.50 -11.98
CA PRO A 4 -6.36 1.94 -12.05
C PRO A 4 -6.41 0.62 -12.82
N GLN A 5 -5.89 0.64 -14.04
CA GLN A 5 -5.90 -0.49 -14.95
C GLN A 5 -4.81 -1.47 -14.52
N VAL A 6 -5.19 -2.71 -14.22
CA VAL A 6 -4.24 -3.78 -13.93
C VAL A 6 -3.58 -4.28 -15.22
N ASN A 7 -2.29 -4.56 -15.17
CA ASN A 7 -1.48 -4.87 -16.35
C ASN A 7 -1.95 -6.12 -17.11
N PHE A 8 -2.46 -7.14 -16.41
CA PHE A 8 -2.93 -8.38 -17.00
C PHE A 8 -4.32 -8.26 -17.68
N HIS A 9 -4.97 -7.10 -17.60
CA HIS A 9 -6.16 -6.78 -18.39
C HIS A 9 -5.85 -5.97 -19.65
N ASP A 10 -4.59 -5.56 -19.86
CA ASP A 10 -4.21 -4.86 -21.08
C ASP A 10 -4.20 -5.84 -22.26
N PRO A 11 -4.97 -5.60 -23.34
CA PRO A 11 -5.02 -6.48 -24.50
C PRO A 11 -3.69 -6.57 -25.27
N ASN A 12 -2.76 -5.65 -25.02
CA ASN A 12 -1.44 -5.61 -25.66
C ASN A 12 -0.35 -6.29 -24.82
N LEU A 13 -0.66 -6.72 -23.59
CA LEU A 13 0.31 -7.34 -22.68
C LEU A 13 -0.09 -8.77 -22.33
N ASN A 14 0.78 -9.72 -22.66
CA ASN A 14 0.61 -11.12 -22.29
C ASN A 14 1.26 -11.40 -20.91
N ILE A 15 0.58 -10.98 -19.84
CA ILE A 15 1.07 -11.15 -18.46
C ILE A 15 0.67 -12.51 -17.92
N ALA A 16 1.63 -13.43 -17.78
CA ALA A 16 1.39 -14.75 -17.19
C ALA A 16 1.28 -14.72 -15.65
N MET A 17 2.03 -13.81 -14.99
CA MET A 17 2.09 -13.70 -13.53
C MET A 17 2.03 -12.22 -13.13
N PRO A 18 0.89 -11.72 -12.62
CA PRO A 18 0.79 -10.33 -12.21
C PRO A 18 1.50 -10.10 -10.87
N VAL A 19 2.43 -9.14 -10.87
CA VAL A 19 3.15 -8.71 -9.66
C VAL A 19 2.47 -7.47 -9.09
N PHE A 20 2.20 -7.48 -7.80
CA PHE A 20 1.68 -6.33 -7.06
C PHE A 20 2.73 -5.88 -6.06
N SER A 21 3.06 -4.59 -6.04
CA SER A 21 4.09 -4.06 -5.15
C SER A 21 3.65 -2.76 -4.50
N ILE A 22 4.09 -2.60 -3.26
CA ILE A 22 4.12 -1.31 -2.55
C ILE A 22 5.55 -0.76 -2.60
N HIS A 23 5.71 0.53 -2.36
CA HIS A 23 7.04 1.15 -2.27
C HIS A 23 7.62 1.02 -0.86
N GLY A 24 8.92 0.79 -0.78
CA GLY A 24 9.70 0.86 0.46
C GLY A 24 10.22 2.27 0.75
N ASN A 25 10.98 2.39 1.84
CA ASN A 25 11.64 3.62 2.26
C ASN A 25 12.81 4.07 1.36
N HIS A 26 13.40 3.13 0.64
CA HIS A 26 14.45 3.40 -0.37
C HIS A 26 13.88 3.62 -1.78
N ASP A 27 12.61 3.30 -1.97
CA ASP A 27 11.85 3.60 -3.18
C ASP A 27 11.17 4.98 -3.07
N ASP A 28 11.58 5.80 -2.09
CA ASP A 28 11.00 7.09 -1.79
C ASP A 28 10.97 7.96 -3.06
N ILE A 29 9.77 8.48 -3.29
CA ILE A 29 9.46 9.45 -4.31
C ILE A 29 10.46 10.62 -4.22
N SER A 30 11.30 10.78 -5.24
CA SER A 30 12.32 11.83 -5.27
C SER A 30 12.36 12.48 -6.65
N GLY A 31 12.29 13.82 -6.68
CA GLY A 31 12.32 14.62 -7.91
C GLY A 31 11.03 15.40 -8.21
N LEU A 32 11.07 16.22 -9.26
CA LEU A 32 9.91 16.95 -9.79
C LEU A 32 8.91 15.95 -10.40
N GLY A 33 7.76 15.75 -9.75
CA GLY A 33 6.67 14.92 -10.28
C GLY A 33 6.21 13.78 -9.39
N ASP A 34 6.77 13.68 -8.18
CA ASP A 34 6.47 12.61 -7.24
C ASP A 34 6.61 11.18 -7.81
N THR A 35 7.60 10.97 -8.68
CA THR A 35 7.80 9.71 -9.40
C THR A 35 8.75 8.78 -8.65
N ALA A 36 8.28 7.59 -8.29
CA ALA A 36 9.12 6.49 -7.77
C ALA A 36 9.57 5.57 -8.92
N ALA A 37 10.66 4.82 -8.73
CA ALA A 37 11.10 3.80 -9.69
C ALA A 37 9.98 2.78 -10.01
N LEU A 38 9.16 2.45 -9.00
CA LEU A 38 7.98 1.59 -9.16
C LEU A 38 6.92 2.19 -10.09
N GLU A 39 6.81 3.52 -10.19
CA GLU A 39 5.87 4.13 -11.14
C GLU A 39 6.32 3.94 -12.57
N LEU A 40 7.62 4.05 -12.85
CA LEU A 40 8.17 3.78 -14.18
C LEU A 40 7.92 2.32 -14.59
N LEU A 41 8.16 1.37 -13.68
CA LEU A 41 7.88 -0.05 -13.92
C LEU A 41 6.39 -0.32 -14.12
N SER A 42 5.53 0.41 -13.41
CA SER A 42 4.08 0.29 -13.55
C SER A 42 3.58 0.85 -14.88
N VAL A 43 4.11 2.00 -15.31
CA VAL A 43 3.79 2.61 -16.62
C VAL A 43 4.28 1.71 -17.76
N ALA A 44 5.41 1.03 -17.60
CA ALA A 44 5.90 0.03 -18.54
C ALA A 44 5.07 -1.27 -18.57
N GLY A 45 4.05 -1.41 -17.71
CA GLY A 45 3.19 -2.59 -17.63
C GLY A 45 3.81 -3.80 -16.94
N LEU A 46 4.98 -3.65 -16.31
CA LEU A 46 5.72 -4.76 -15.70
C LEU A 46 5.20 -5.12 -14.30
N ILE A 47 4.69 -4.12 -13.56
CA ILE A 47 4.17 -4.30 -12.20
C ILE A 47 2.84 -3.55 -12.02
N ASN A 48 2.06 -3.96 -11.02
CA ASN A 48 0.91 -3.22 -10.54
C ASN A 48 1.31 -2.51 -9.23
N TYR A 49 1.62 -1.23 -9.32
CA TYR A 49 1.96 -0.42 -8.16
C TYR A 49 0.67 0.05 -7.45
N PHE A 50 0.57 -0.19 -6.14
CA PHE A 50 -0.61 0.14 -5.33
C PHE A 50 -0.23 0.60 -3.92
N GLY A 51 -1.22 1.03 -3.12
CA GLY A 51 -1.01 1.38 -1.71
C GLY A 51 -0.29 2.71 -1.47
N ARG A 52 -0.29 3.61 -2.45
CA ARG A 52 0.28 4.96 -2.33
C ARG A 52 -0.60 5.82 -1.41
N CYS A 53 0.00 6.40 -0.37
CA CYS A 53 -0.67 7.35 0.51
C CYS A 53 -0.41 8.78 0.02
N THR A 54 -1.41 9.41 -0.61
CA THR A 54 -1.29 10.79 -1.11
C THR A 54 -1.70 11.84 -0.08
N ASP A 55 -2.61 11.51 0.84
CA ASP A 55 -2.99 12.40 1.93
C ASP A 55 -2.09 12.20 3.16
N LEU A 56 -1.62 13.30 3.73
CA LEU A 56 -0.73 13.33 4.88
C LEU A 56 -1.48 13.40 6.22
N ARG A 57 -2.80 13.57 6.18
CA ARG A 57 -3.68 13.74 7.35
C ARG A 57 -4.46 12.47 7.68
N GLU A 58 -4.65 11.60 6.70
CA GLU A 58 -5.44 10.38 6.84
C GLU A 58 -4.90 9.29 5.91
N VAL A 59 -4.76 8.07 6.45
CA VAL A 59 -4.41 6.89 5.65
C VAL A 59 -5.69 6.25 5.15
N GLN A 60 -5.98 6.41 3.85
CA GLN A 60 -7.08 5.73 3.18
C GLN A 60 -6.57 4.52 2.43
N LEU A 61 -6.89 3.32 2.92
CA LEU A 61 -6.51 2.06 2.29
C LEU A 61 -7.64 1.56 1.38
N SER A 62 -7.39 1.57 0.06
CA SER A 62 -8.30 0.93 -0.90
C SER A 62 -7.79 -0.48 -1.23
N PRO A 63 -8.58 -1.55 -0.99
CA PRO A 63 -8.16 -2.91 -1.29
C PRO A 63 -8.16 -3.20 -2.78
N VAL A 64 -7.21 -4.04 -3.21
CA VAL A 64 -7.31 -4.78 -4.48
C VAL A 64 -8.12 -6.03 -4.23
N LEU A 65 -9.26 -6.15 -4.90
CA LEU A 65 -10.16 -7.31 -4.76
C LEU A 65 -9.83 -8.35 -5.82
N LEU A 66 -9.43 -9.54 -5.36
CA LEU A 66 -9.09 -10.68 -6.21
C LEU A 66 -10.05 -11.83 -5.93
N GLN A 67 -10.46 -12.53 -6.98
CA GLN A 67 -11.31 -13.72 -6.87
C GLN A 67 -10.75 -14.86 -7.71
N LYS A 68 -10.54 -16.02 -7.08
CA LYS A 68 -10.20 -17.27 -7.76
C LYS A 68 -11.24 -18.31 -7.43
N GLY A 69 -12.13 -18.60 -8.39
CA GLY A 69 -13.28 -19.48 -8.17
C GLY A 69 -14.18 -18.94 -7.06
N ARG A 70 -14.32 -19.70 -5.96
CA ARG A 70 -15.09 -19.31 -4.77
C ARG A 70 -14.29 -18.51 -3.74
N THR A 71 -12.97 -18.50 -3.87
CA THR A 71 -12.07 -17.80 -2.93
C THR A 71 -12.01 -16.33 -3.29
N ARG A 72 -12.34 -15.47 -2.34
CA ARG A 72 -12.23 -14.01 -2.43
C ARG A 72 -11.10 -13.54 -1.51
N LEU A 73 -10.31 -12.60 -2.00
CA LEU A 73 -9.17 -12.02 -1.32
C LEU A 73 -9.24 -10.50 -1.43
N ALA A 74 -9.11 -9.81 -0.31
CA ALA A 74 -8.87 -8.37 -0.28
C ALA A 74 -7.39 -8.12 0.07
N LEU A 75 -6.65 -7.57 -0.88
CA LEU A 75 -5.23 -7.23 -0.70
C LEU A 75 -5.13 -5.74 -0.36
N TYR A 76 -4.69 -5.44 0.86
CA TYR A 76 -4.44 -4.09 1.32
C TYR A 76 -2.93 -3.80 1.29
N GLY A 77 -2.56 -2.64 0.77
CA GLY A 77 -1.18 -2.20 0.69
C GLY A 77 -1.02 -0.83 1.33
N LEU A 78 0.01 -0.68 2.16
CA LEU A 78 0.46 0.58 2.70
C LEU A 78 1.94 0.75 2.35
N GLY A 79 2.22 1.62 1.39
CA GLY A 79 3.58 2.03 1.08
C GLY A 79 4.27 2.66 2.29
N ASN A 80 5.61 2.75 2.23
CA ASN A 80 6.37 3.32 3.32
C ASN A 80 5.91 4.74 3.65
N ILE A 81 5.57 4.95 4.92
CA ILE A 81 5.29 6.25 5.51
C ILE A 81 6.30 6.40 6.63
N ARG A 82 7.03 7.53 6.65
CA ARG A 82 7.97 7.84 7.73
C ARG A 82 7.34 7.65 9.11
N ASP A 83 8.07 7.00 10.01
CA ASP A 83 7.60 6.57 11.32
C ASP A 83 6.95 7.70 12.12
N GLU A 84 7.53 8.91 12.14
CA GLU A 84 6.97 10.04 12.90
C GLU A 84 5.61 10.50 12.34
N ARG A 85 5.44 10.38 11.02
CA ARG A 85 4.20 10.71 10.33
C ARG A 85 3.15 9.66 10.59
N LEU A 86 3.52 8.38 10.51
CA LEU A 86 2.61 7.29 10.81
C LEU A 86 2.12 7.39 12.27
N HIS A 87 3.04 7.65 13.21
CA HIS A 87 2.72 7.86 14.62
C HIS A 87 1.71 8.99 14.83
N ARG A 88 1.87 10.13 14.16
CA ARG A 88 0.93 11.26 14.24
C ARG A 88 -0.47 10.90 13.72
N ILE A 89 -0.57 10.10 12.67
CA ILE A 89 -1.86 9.68 12.10
C ILE A 89 -2.59 8.72 13.06
N PHE A 90 -1.87 7.77 13.66
CA PHE A 90 -2.47 6.83 14.62
C PHE A 90 -2.84 7.48 15.96
N THR A 91 -2.02 8.41 16.47
CA THR A 91 -2.34 9.16 17.70
C THR A 91 -3.46 10.20 17.49
N GLY A 92 -3.70 10.62 16.25
CA GLY A 92 -4.83 11.47 15.86
C GLY A 92 -6.20 10.79 15.90
N GLY A 93 -6.28 9.50 16.23
CA GLY A 93 -7.53 8.83 16.59
C GLY A 93 -8.47 8.44 15.45
N LYS A 94 -8.00 8.40 14.19
CA LYS A 94 -8.80 7.92 13.06
C LYS A 94 -8.59 6.41 12.85
N PRO A 95 -9.59 5.55 13.13
CA PRO A 95 -9.44 4.12 12.98
C PRO A 95 -9.45 3.71 11.50
N THR A 96 -8.45 2.92 11.09
CA THR A 96 -8.44 2.26 9.78
C THR A 96 -9.34 1.03 9.84
N SER A 97 -10.53 1.09 9.23
CA SER A 97 -11.46 -0.04 9.22
C SER A 97 -11.17 -0.98 8.04
N ALA A 98 -10.96 -2.27 8.31
CA ALA A 98 -10.95 -3.31 7.29
C ALA A 98 -11.69 -4.55 7.80
N THR A 99 -12.73 -4.99 7.10
CA THR A 99 -13.48 -6.22 7.37
C THR A 99 -13.55 -7.03 6.09
N LEU A 100 -12.82 -8.16 6.05
CA LEU A 100 -12.88 -9.33 5.15
C LEU A 100 -11.58 -10.13 5.35
N LYS A 101 -11.43 -11.33 4.77
CA LYS A 101 -10.13 -12.04 4.76
C LYS A 101 -9.09 -11.18 4.02
N SER A 102 -8.33 -10.43 4.80
CA SER A 102 -7.44 -9.35 4.34
C SER A 102 -5.98 -9.75 4.49
N ILE A 103 -5.21 -9.61 3.43
CA ILE A 103 -3.74 -9.64 3.49
C ILE A 103 -3.25 -8.20 3.51
N PHE A 104 -2.37 -7.88 4.46
CA PHE A 104 -1.74 -6.57 4.58
C PHE A 104 -0.28 -6.65 4.16
N ALA A 105 0.10 -5.83 3.19
CA ALA A 105 1.50 -5.54 2.88
C ALA A 105 1.84 -4.15 3.44
N ALA A 106 2.85 -4.09 4.31
CA ALA A 106 3.39 -2.85 4.84
C ALA A 106 4.92 -2.90 4.82
N SER A 107 5.54 -1.83 4.33
CA SER A 107 6.99 -1.63 4.41
C SER A 107 7.25 -0.59 5.49
N GLN A 108 7.41 -1.06 6.72
CA GLN A 108 7.63 -0.26 7.93
C GLN A 108 8.76 -0.90 8.72
N MET A 109 9.56 -0.10 9.44
CA MET A 109 10.57 -0.66 10.34
C MET A 109 9.86 -1.47 11.45
N PRO A 110 10.27 -2.73 11.71
CA PRO A 110 9.83 -3.41 12.92
C PRO A 110 10.32 -2.61 14.12
N ILE A 111 9.42 -2.37 15.08
CA ILE A 111 9.59 -1.51 16.25
C ILE A 111 11.02 -1.61 16.79
N GLN A 112 11.85 -0.60 16.50
CA GLN A 112 13.15 -0.47 17.14
C GLN A 112 12.92 0.16 18.51
N ASN A 113 13.56 -0.42 19.52
CA ASN A 113 13.33 -0.15 20.92
C ASN A 113 13.83 1.26 21.29
N THR A 114 13.05 2.28 20.97
CA THR A 114 13.27 3.67 21.38
C THR A 114 11.89 4.26 21.72
N ASP A 115 11.54 4.14 23.00
CA ASP A 115 10.53 4.91 23.76
C ASP A 115 9.03 4.94 23.36
N TYR A 116 8.58 4.34 22.25
CA TYR A 116 7.15 4.41 21.83
C TYR A 116 6.23 3.26 22.31
N GLN A 117 6.62 2.50 23.33
CA GLN A 117 6.02 1.22 23.75
C GLN A 117 4.60 1.24 24.40
N ARG A 118 3.71 2.21 24.14
CA ARG A 118 2.44 2.29 24.92
C ARG A 118 1.09 2.24 24.21
N ILE A 119 0.97 1.85 22.93
CA ILE A 119 -0.33 1.99 22.23
C ILE A 119 -0.80 0.79 21.38
N ALA A 120 -0.30 -0.43 21.60
CA ALA A 120 -0.80 -1.61 20.86
C ALA A 120 -1.25 -2.79 21.73
N SER A 121 -1.61 -2.54 22.99
CA SER A 121 -2.18 -3.55 23.90
C SER A 121 -3.43 -3.03 24.61
N SER A 122 -4.35 -2.41 23.88
CA SER A 122 -5.74 -2.28 24.33
C SER A 122 -6.64 -1.95 23.15
N SER A 123 -7.23 -3.00 22.56
CA SER A 123 -8.66 -3.06 22.24
C SER A 123 -8.95 -4.44 21.66
N VAL A 124 -9.80 -5.16 22.39
CA VAL A 124 -10.51 -6.37 21.98
C VAL A 124 -11.48 -6.02 20.85
#